data_AF-A0A357Y218-F1
#
_entry.id   AF-A0A357Y218-F1
#
_cell.length_a   1.000
_cell.length_b   1.000
_cell.length_c   1.000
_cell.angle_alpha   90.00
_cell.angle_beta   90.00
_cell.angle_gamma   90.00
#
_symmetry.space_group_name_H-M   'P 1'
#
loop_
_entity.id
_entity.type
_entity.pdbx_description
1 polymer ?
#
loop_
_entity_poly.entity_id
_entity_poly.type
_entity_poly.pdbx_seq_one_letter_code
_entity_poly.pdbx_strand_id
1 'polypeptide(L)'
;MKPCKSFDERLDSILVRAAIRLQERMQFAYSRGKLPELLMRFGLAAGLGEHACQGSLLEIQDRAVTLMARNIREARRKGLLRVYLADIHMEELLEEPVMEERPVQKPRRRVAETHHPPGATVIALDSFNSKRHHDD
;
A
#
# COMPACT_ATOMS: atom_id res chain seq x y z
N MET A 1 37.87 -4.49 5.98
CA MET A 1 36.84 -5.01 5.06
C MET A 1 35.48 -4.55 5.56
N LYS A 2 34.79 -3.64 4.84
CA LYS A 2 33.43 -3.23 5.21
C LYS A 2 32.48 -4.34 4.73
N PRO A 3 31.60 -4.90 5.58
CA PRO A 3 30.63 -5.89 5.11
C PRO A 3 29.70 -5.19 4.11
N CYS A 4 29.52 -5.79 2.94
CA CYS A 4 28.68 -5.28 1.86
C CYS A 4 27.21 -5.31 2.29
N LYS A 5 26.78 -4.27 3.00
CA LYS A 5 25.44 -4.11 3.59
C LYS A 5 24.28 -4.08 2.57
N SER A 6 24.54 -3.83 1.29
CA SER A 6 23.48 -3.49 0.33
C SER A 6 22.49 -4.61 0.01
N PHE A 7 22.93 -5.88 -0.07
CA PHE A 7 22.06 -6.96 -0.54
C PHE A 7 21.24 -7.62 0.57
N ASP A 8 21.81 -7.74 1.77
CA ASP A 8 21.09 -8.28 2.93
C ASP A 8 20.05 -7.27 3.45
N GLU A 9 20.38 -5.97 3.47
CA GLU A 9 19.40 -4.92 3.80
C GLU A 9 18.23 -4.89 2.80
N ARG A 10 18.50 -5.15 1.52
CA ARG A 10 17.45 -5.27 0.49
C ARG A 10 16.55 -6.48 0.72
N LEU A 11 17.12 -7.62 1.15
CA LEU A 11 16.34 -8.80 1.48
C LEU A 11 15.44 -8.55 2.70
N ASP A 12 15.95 -7.90 3.74
CA ASP A 12 15.16 -7.59 4.94
C ASP A 12 13.99 -6.64 4.59
N SER A 13 14.22 -5.65 3.73
CA SER A 13 13.15 -4.79 3.21
C SER A 13 12.08 -5.58 2.42
N ILE A 14 12.50 -6.58 1.63
CA ILE A 14 11.57 -7.48 0.94
C ILE A 14 10.78 -8.32 1.95
N LEU A 15 11.44 -8.88 2.96
CA LEU A 15 10.80 -9.71 3.99
C LEU A 15 9.74 -8.93 4.76
N VAL A 16 10.05 -7.69 5.19
CA VAL A 16 9.10 -6.84 5.91
C VAL A 16 7.89 -6.50 5.05
N ARG A 17 8.11 -6.07 3.80
CA ARG A 17 7.02 -5.73 2.88
C ARG A 17 6.17 -6.96 2.51
N ALA A 18 6.81 -8.13 2.33
CA ALA A 18 6.12 -9.39 2.09
C ALA A 18 5.24 -9.80 3.29
N ALA A 19 5.75 -9.66 4.50
CA ALA A 19 5.01 -9.98 5.73
C ALA A 19 3.74 -9.12 5.85
N ILE A 20 3.85 -7.80 5.66
CA ILE A 20 2.71 -6.88 5.70
C ILE A 20 1.66 -7.28 4.65
N ARG A 21 2.08 -7.49 3.39
CA ARG A 21 1.15 -7.88 2.31
C ARG A 21 0.50 -9.23 2.57
N LEU A 22 1.22 -10.19 3.14
CA LEU A 22 0.64 -11.47 3.53
C LEU A 22 -0.44 -11.29 4.59
N GLN A 23 -0.13 -10.56 5.66
CA GLN A 23 -1.06 -10.31 6.76
C GLN A 23 -2.34 -9.62 6.29
N GLU A 24 -2.22 -8.59 5.43
CA GLU A 24 -3.37 -7.91 4.80
C GLU A 24 -4.23 -8.87 3.98
N ARG A 25 -3.60 -9.70 3.13
CA ARG A 25 -4.31 -10.69 2.30
C ARG A 25 -4.98 -11.76 3.17
N MET A 26 -4.32 -12.22 4.23
CA MET A 26 -4.88 -13.18 5.18
C MET A 26 -6.06 -12.59 5.94
N GLN A 27 -5.97 -11.33 6.40
CA GLN A 27 -7.07 -10.62 7.06
C GLN A 27 -8.31 -10.55 6.14
N PHE A 28 -8.08 -10.21 4.87
CA PHE A 28 -9.14 -10.12 3.86
C PHE A 28 -9.73 -11.50 3.48
N ALA A 29 -8.90 -12.53 3.39
CA ALA A 29 -9.37 -13.88 3.11
C ALA A 29 -10.13 -14.46 4.31
N TYR A 30 -9.68 -14.20 5.53
CA TYR A 30 -10.33 -14.63 6.76
C TYR A 30 -11.74 -14.04 6.89
N SER A 31 -11.90 -12.74 6.64
CA SER A 31 -13.23 -12.09 6.69
C SER A 31 -14.22 -12.65 5.66
N ARG A 32 -13.73 -13.32 4.62
CA ARG A 32 -14.53 -13.98 3.56
C ARG A 32 -14.62 -15.50 3.70
N GLY A 33 -14.05 -16.09 4.76
CA GLY A 33 -13.99 -17.54 4.94
C GLY A 33 -13.09 -18.28 3.93
N LYS A 34 -12.19 -17.58 3.23
CA LYS A 34 -11.30 -18.11 2.18
C LYS A 34 -9.84 -18.27 2.62
N LEU A 35 -9.55 -18.17 3.92
CA LEU A 35 -8.18 -18.26 4.44
C LEU A 35 -7.49 -19.59 4.08
N PRO A 36 -8.13 -20.77 4.19
CA PRO A 36 -7.48 -22.04 3.82
C PRO A 36 -7.09 -22.10 2.34
N GLU A 37 -7.96 -21.62 1.44
CA GLU A 37 -7.69 -21.57 0.00
C GLU A 37 -6.48 -20.67 -0.31
N LEU A 38 -6.39 -19.50 0.34
CA LEU A 38 -5.24 -18.60 0.21
C LEU A 38 -3.94 -19.28 0.67
N LEU A 39 -3.96 -19.94 1.82
CA LEU A 39 -2.80 -20.62 2.39
C LEU A 39 -2.33 -21.80 1.52
N MET A 40 -3.25 -22.53 0.89
CA MET A 40 -2.92 -23.58 -0.08
C MET A 40 -2.26 -22.99 -1.32
N ARG A 41 -2.81 -21.90 -1.88
CA ARG A 41 -2.26 -21.24 -3.06
C ARG A 41 -0.84 -20.72 -2.84
N PHE A 42 -0.52 -20.24 -1.63
CA PHE A 42 0.83 -19.77 -1.30
C PHE A 42 1.77 -20.90 -0.84
N GLY A 43 1.32 -22.15 -0.84
CA GLY A 43 2.12 -23.28 -0.37
C GLY A 43 2.45 -23.24 1.13
N LEU A 44 1.68 -22.49 1.92
CA LEU A 44 1.90 -22.33 3.37
C LEU A 44 1.08 -23.32 4.20
N ALA A 45 0.01 -23.88 3.63
CA ALA A 45 -0.88 -24.81 4.33
C ALA A 45 -0.13 -26.01 4.93
N ALA A 46 0.80 -26.60 4.19
CA ALA A 46 1.59 -27.76 4.66
C ALA A 46 2.48 -27.42 5.87
N GLY A 47 3.03 -26.21 5.93
CA GLY A 47 3.88 -25.78 7.05
C GLY A 47 3.09 -25.35 8.30
N LEU A 48 1.81 -24.99 8.13
CA LEU A 48 0.91 -24.62 9.23
C LEU A 48 0.31 -25.85 9.91
N GLY A 49 0.04 -26.92 9.16
CA GLY A 49 -0.54 -28.16 9.71
C GLY A 49 -1.87 -27.89 10.41
N GLU A 50 -2.06 -28.47 11.59
CA GLU A 50 -3.28 -28.33 12.40
C GLU A 50 -3.58 -26.88 12.82
N HIS A 51 -2.55 -26.03 12.92
CA HIS A 51 -2.75 -24.61 13.24
C HIS A 51 -3.56 -23.88 12.18
N ALA A 52 -3.56 -24.33 10.92
CA ALA A 52 -4.39 -23.72 9.87
C ALA A 52 -5.90 -23.85 10.13
N CYS A 53 -6.31 -24.81 10.97
CA CYS A 53 -7.72 -25.12 11.24
C CYS A 53 -8.16 -24.80 12.67
N GLN A 54 -7.22 -24.67 13.62
CA GLN A 54 -7.53 -24.58 15.06
C GLN A 54 -6.93 -23.36 15.75
N GLY A 55 -6.02 -22.63 15.09
CA GLY A 55 -5.38 -21.43 15.65
C GLY A 55 -6.25 -20.17 15.52
N SER A 56 -5.97 -19.19 16.37
CA SER A 56 -6.48 -17.83 16.17
C SER A 56 -5.87 -17.20 14.90
N LEU A 57 -6.56 -16.24 14.29
CA LEU A 57 -6.06 -15.56 13.10
C LEU A 57 -4.65 -14.98 13.30
N LEU A 58 -4.38 -14.42 14.49
CA LEU A 58 -3.09 -13.83 14.83
C LEU A 58 -1.97 -14.89 14.83
N GLU A 59 -2.22 -16.06 15.44
CA GLU A 59 -1.25 -17.16 15.46
C GLU A 59 -0.98 -17.72 14.06
N ILE A 60 -2.04 -17.86 13.25
CA ILE A 60 -1.91 -18.32 11.86
C ILE A 60 -1.09 -17.30 11.06
N GLN A 61 -1.33 -16.00 11.23
CA GLN A 61 -0.57 -14.93 10.58
C GLN A 61 0.91 -14.96 10.96
N ASP A 62 1.23 -15.02 12.26
CA ASP A 62 2.62 -15.03 12.73
C ASP A 62 3.41 -16.25 12.20
N ARG A 63 2.79 -17.42 12.26
CA ARG A 63 3.37 -18.66 11.74
C ARG A 63 3.53 -18.63 10.22
N ALA A 64 2.53 -18.12 9.49
CA ALA A 64 2.58 -17.98 8.03
C ALA A 64 3.68 -17.01 7.59
N VAL A 65 3.86 -15.89 8.29
CA VAL A 65 4.94 -14.92 8.03
C VAL A 65 6.30 -15.58 8.27
N THR A 66 6.46 -16.33 9.36
CA THR A 66 7.71 -17.05 9.66
C THR A 66 8.05 -18.07 8.56
N LEU A 67 7.07 -18.85 8.10
CA LEU A 67 7.24 -19.82 7.02
C LEU A 67 7.59 -19.15 5.69
N MET A 68 6.89 -18.06 5.34
CA MET A 68 7.18 -17.28 4.15
C MET A 68 8.58 -16.70 4.19
N ALA A 69 9.00 -16.12 5.31
CA ALA A 69 10.34 -15.57 5.46
C ALA A 69 11.42 -16.64 5.27
N ARG A 70 11.21 -17.84 5.80
CA ARG A 70 12.07 -18.99 5.55
C ARG A 70 12.12 -19.35 4.06
N ASN A 71 10.97 -19.46 3.39
CA ASN A 71 10.89 -19.81 1.98
C ASN A 71 11.58 -18.77 1.09
N ILE A 72 11.41 -17.47 1.38
CA ILE A 72 12.11 -16.38 0.69
C ILE A 72 13.64 -16.51 0.84
N ARG A 73 14.11 -16.78 2.06
CA ARG A 73 15.55 -17.00 2.32
C ARG A 73 16.08 -18.24 1.60
N GLU A 74 15.31 -19.32 1.55
CA GLU A 74 15.66 -20.53 0.80
C GLU A 74 15.67 -20.30 -0.71
N ALA A 75 14.65 -19.62 -1.26
CA ALA A 75 14.56 -19.26 -2.66
C ALA A 75 15.73 -18.36 -3.09
N ARG A 76 16.13 -17.40 -2.24
CA ARG A 76 17.35 -16.60 -2.47
C ARG A 76 18.59 -17.48 -2.57
N ARG A 77 18.80 -18.39 -1.61
CA ARG A 77 19.98 -19.28 -1.63
C ARG A 77 20.05 -20.15 -2.90
N LYS A 78 18.90 -20.49 -3.47
CA LYS A 78 18.77 -21.27 -4.70
C LYS A 78 18.75 -20.42 -5.99
N GLY A 79 18.79 -19.09 -5.90
CA GLY A 79 18.63 -18.19 -7.06
C GLY A 79 17.20 -18.15 -7.64
N LEU A 80 16.20 -18.65 -6.92
CA LEU A 80 14.80 -18.78 -7.35
C LEU A 80 13.88 -17.73 -6.71
N LEU A 81 14.43 -16.66 -6.13
CA LEU A 81 13.66 -15.66 -5.38
C LEU A 81 12.53 -15.04 -6.21
N ARG A 82 12.81 -14.67 -7.47
CA ARG A 82 11.82 -14.07 -8.37
C ARG A 82 10.68 -15.03 -8.69
N VAL A 83 10.99 -16.30 -8.93
CA VAL A 83 9.99 -17.33 -9.22
C VAL A 83 9.07 -17.50 -8.01
N TYR A 84 9.66 -17.65 -6.81
CA TYR A 84 8.87 -17.76 -5.58
C TYR A 84 7.96 -16.57 -5.33
N LEU A 85 8.46 -15.33 -5.53
CA LEU A 85 7.65 -14.13 -5.36
C LEU A 85 6.55 -14.02 -6.42
N ALA A 86 6.81 -14.46 -7.66
CA ALA A 86 5.79 -14.51 -8.70
C ALA A 86 4.67 -15.51 -8.35
N ASP A 87 5.02 -16.70 -7.83
CA ASP A 87 4.04 -17.72 -7.44
C ASP A 87 3.07 -17.22 -6.35
N ILE A 88 3.52 -16.34 -5.46
CA ILE A 88 2.69 -15.71 -4.43
C ILE A 88 2.16 -14.33 -4.82
N HIS A 89 2.33 -13.91 -6.09
CA HIS A 89 1.95 -12.61 -6.63
C HIS A 89 2.50 -11.43 -5.80
N MET A 90 3.81 -11.44 -5.53
CA MET A 90 4.56 -10.41 -4.80
C MET A 90 5.87 -10.05 -5.52
N GLU A 91 5.96 -10.28 -6.83
CA GLU A 91 7.13 -9.99 -7.67
C GLU A 91 7.51 -8.50 -7.70
N GLU A 92 6.53 -7.62 -7.50
CA GLU A 92 6.71 -6.17 -7.40
C GLU A 92 7.57 -5.76 -6.20
N LEU A 93 7.80 -6.66 -5.23
CA LEU A 93 8.73 -6.41 -4.12
C LEU A 93 10.19 -6.34 -4.55
N LEU A 94 10.52 -6.93 -5.70
CA LEU A 94 11.86 -6.87 -6.28
C LEU A 94 12.17 -5.51 -6.87
N GLU A 95 11.14 -4.78 -7.30
CA GLU A 95 11.26 -3.41 -7.74
C GLU A 95 11.61 -2.54 -6.53
N GLU A 96 12.60 -1.67 -6.71
CA GLU A 96 12.87 -0.65 -5.70
C GLU A 96 11.59 0.15 -5.50
N PRO A 97 11.20 0.45 -4.25
CA PRO A 97 10.06 1.30 -4.03
C PRO A 97 10.37 2.63 -4.71
N VAL A 98 9.71 2.89 -5.85
CA VAL A 98 9.61 4.25 -6.35
C VAL A 98 8.96 4.99 -5.20
N MET A 99 9.72 5.89 -4.58
CA MET A 99 9.17 6.84 -3.63
C MET A 99 8.29 7.78 -4.46
N GLU A 100 7.13 7.29 -4.90
CA GLU A 100 6.03 8.17 -5.23
C GLU A 100 5.69 8.83 -3.91
N GLU A 101 6.21 10.05 -3.74
CA GLU A 101 5.66 11.02 -2.81
C GLU A 101 4.15 10.97 -3.00
N ARG A 102 3.43 10.33 -2.06
CA ARG A 102 1.98 10.40 -2.06
C ARG A 102 1.67 11.88 -2.13
N PRO A 103 0.92 12.38 -3.14
CA PRO A 103 0.51 13.76 -3.11
C PRO A 103 -0.26 13.91 -1.80
N VAL A 104 0.30 14.70 -0.87
CA VAL A 104 -0.37 15.09 0.35
C VAL A 104 -1.69 15.66 -0.11
N GLN A 105 -2.79 14.92 0.10
CA GLN A 105 -4.12 15.45 -0.12
C GLN A 105 -4.21 16.64 0.82
N LYS A 106 -4.00 17.84 0.25
CA LYS A 106 -4.20 19.08 0.97
C LYS A 106 -5.60 18.99 1.56
N PRO A 107 -5.78 19.20 2.87
CA PRO A 107 -7.11 19.17 3.45
C PRO A 107 -7.97 20.12 2.62
N ARG A 108 -9.06 19.57 2.04
CA ARG A 108 -10.09 20.36 1.37
C ARG A 108 -10.41 21.51 2.32
N ARG A 109 -10.04 22.74 1.92
CA ARG A 109 -10.44 23.95 2.64
C ARG A 109 -11.94 23.82 2.88
N ARG A 110 -12.35 23.77 4.15
CA ARG A 110 -13.75 24.00 4.51
C ARG A 110 -14.10 25.32 3.84
N VAL A 111 -14.99 25.27 2.86
CA VAL A 111 -15.65 26.47 2.37
C VAL A 111 -16.41 26.97 3.58
N ALA A 112 -15.91 28.04 4.21
CA ALA A 112 -16.68 28.74 5.21
C ALA A 112 -17.87 29.31 4.45
N GLU A 113 -19.04 28.68 4.64
CA GLU A 113 -20.33 29.24 4.27
C GLU A 113 -20.46 30.59 4.96
N THR A 114 -20.13 31.66 4.23
CA THR A 114 -20.45 33.01 4.64
C THR A 114 -21.95 33.20 4.42
N HIS A 115 -22.73 32.93 5.45
CA HIS A 115 -24.09 33.44 5.60
C HIS A 115 -24.06 34.96 5.40
N HIS A 116 -24.58 35.43 4.26
CA HIS A 116 -24.90 36.83 4.05
C HIS A 116 -26.28 37.13 4.67
N PRO A 117 -26.41 38.06 5.62
CA PRO A 117 -27.71 38.58 6.02
C PRO A 117 -28.28 39.49 4.91
N PRO A 118 -29.60 39.47 4.67
CA PRO A 118 -30.24 40.31 3.66
C PRO A 118 -30.35 41.75 4.19
N GLY A 119 -29.86 42.73 3.41
CA GLY A 119 -30.16 44.14 3.70
C GLY A 119 -29.00 45.14 3.65
N ALA A 120 -27.97 44.91 2.83
CA ALA A 120 -26.96 45.94 2.55
C ALA A 120 -27.03 46.38 1.09
N THR A 121 -27.76 47.46 0.86
CA THR A 121 -27.78 48.26 -0.37
C THR A 121 -26.35 48.68 -0.73
N VAL A 122 -25.80 48.16 -1.83
CA VAL A 122 -24.57 48.71 -2.41
C VAL A 122 -24.98 49.69 -3.50
N ILE A 123 -24.83 50.97 -3.17
CA ILE A 123 -25.03 52.14 -4.01
C ILE A 123 -23.77 52.35 -4.88
N ALA A 124 -24.00 52.90 -6.07
CA ALA A 124 -23.05 53.51 -7.01
C ALA A 124 -22.21 52.55 -7.88
N LEU A 125 -22.80 52.26 -9.04
CA LEU A 125 -22.11 51.94 -10.28
C LEU A 125 -21.87 53.27 -11.01
N ASP A 126 -20.62 53.72 -11.05
CA ASP A 126 -20.08 54.74 -11.96
C ASP A 126 -18.57 54.77 -11.75
N SER A 127 -17.69 54.90 -12.72
CA SER A 127 -17.74 54.95 -14.17
C SER A 127 -16.26 54.91 -14.62
N PHE A 128 -16.03 54.81 -15.94
CA PHE A 128 -14.75 55.00 -16.65
C PHE A 128 -13.72 53.84 -16.67
N ASN A 129 -13.62 53.14 -17.80
CA ASN A 129 -12.61 53.46 -18.82
C ASN A 129 -12.81 52.66 -20.14
N SER A 130 -12.40 53.26 -21.26
CA SER A 130 -12.39 52.76 -22.66
C SER A 130 -13.77 52.66 -23.34
N LYS A 131 -14.01 53.24 -24.53
CA LYS A 131 -13.15 53.22 -25.72
C LYS A 131 -13.67 54.26 -26.73
N ARG A 132 -12.80 55.17 -27.19
CA ARG A 132 -13.03 56.01 -28.38
C ARG A 132 -12.45 55.30 -29.60
N HIS A 133 -13.25 55.14 -30.65
CA HIS A 133 -12.82 54.87 -32.03
C HIS A 133 -13.89 55.39 -33.01
N HIS A 134 -13.41 55.71 -34.22
CA HIS A 134 -14.00 56.40 -35.38
C HIS A 134 -13.92 57.94 -35.33
N ASP A 135 -12.99 58.57 -36.05
CA ASP A 135 -12.73 58.64 -37.52
C ASP A 135 -13.78 59.50 -38.23
N ASP A 136 -13.45 60.78 -38.43
CA ASP A 136 -13.38 61.53 -39.71
C ASP A 136 -13.07 63.01 -39.44
#